data_AF-A0A7S2ANS0-F1
#
_entry.id   AF-A0A7S2ANS0-F1
#
_cell.length_a   1.000
_cell.length_b   1.000
_cell.length_c   1.000
_cell.angle_alpha   90.00
_cell.angle_beta   90.00
_cell.angle_gamma   90.00
#
_symmetry.space_group_name_H-M   'P 1'
#
loop_
_entity.id
_entity.type
_entity.pdbx_description
1 polymer ?
#
loop_
_entity_poly.entity_id
_entity_poly.type
_entity_poly.pdbx_seq_one_letter_code
_entity_poly.pdbx_strand_id
1 'polypeptide(L)'
;MLFIFQSKIIGYYVMNELRYGGATYVSTGRGLPTERRPFIGYPDGKTGFRIKDKDVGGLYLDYTVHTYYHGMVLLSGIVMIFCLGGMSDSGGYSHSLAFTWLATLITLISWLYAPFLFNPYQFSKRFFRKDLRAWVAFFFQEGGRKWVSWYETKYLKPTSSNKFISVSGLADVSSILVLVGLAAVFSNMYRKMRLFSRVYDVSFMYEEALQVAILLPPVFCSSVMTLVIALLEGLHTTTFGPRRSYSSRRLNRMAAASDEEAEASSSSGTEDSGGEATQCPGSNKRVCRAPIALMALAVIVLNVGEAIIPLFFISRYGWKKAFVAGIVLKFMLFEVVLNICEGLIRWRLCCSKRAAVKRERCWSRPLQLWVHSNRMAWDLITSAFIFWTLVPLVLANSLNDWVAPGLNIHQLLIYRAAHLSPLQLDKRTCDVSSDGSLSS
;
A
#
# COMPACT_ATOMS: atom_id res chain seq x y z
N MET A 1 22.28 -20.46 6.63
CA MET A 1 22.26 -20.49 5.14
C MET A 1 21.14 -19.62 4.57
N LEU A 2 19.84 -19.84 4.89
CA LEU A 2 18.73 -19.05 4.33
C LEU A 2 18.81 -17.53 4.63
N PHE A 3 19.19 -17.16 5.86
CA PHE A 3 19.42 -15.75 6.25
C PHE A 3 20.60 -15.08 5.52
N ILE A 4 21.65 -15.85 5.21
CA ILE A 4 22.83 -15.35 4.48
C ILE A 4 22.51 -15.19 2.98
N PHE A 5 21.68 -16.08 2.44
CA PHE A 5 21.21 -15.98 1.06
C PHE A 5 20.19 -14.84 0.89
N GLN A 6 19.24 -14.69 1.83
CA GLN A 6 18.36 -13.52 1.86
C GLN A 6 19.13 -12.22 2.05
N SER A 7 20.11 -12.15 2.96
CA SER A 7 20.89 -10.92 3.14
C SER A 7 21.76 -10.59 1.93
N LYS A 8 22.25 -11.59 1.18
CA LYS A 8 22.98 -11.39 -0.08
C LYS A 8 22.08 -10.99 -1.25
N ILE A 9 20.87 -11.54 -1.36
CA ILE A 9 19.89 -11.13 -2.39
C ILE A 9 19.33 -9.75 -2.06
N ILE A 10 18.94 -9.51 -0.81
CA ILE A 10 18.58 -8.18 -0.32
C ILE A 10 19.76 -7.24 -0.55
N GLY A 11 20.99 -7.63 -0.22
CA GLY A 11 22.19 -6.84 -0.49
C GLY A 11 22.40 -6.55 -1.98
N TYR A 12 22.22 -7.53 -2.86
CA TYR A 12 22.38 -7.37 -4.31
C TYR A 12 21.32 -6.44 -4.91
N TYR A 13 20.04 -6.62 -4.53
CA TYR A 13 18.96 -5.74 -4.97
C TYR A 13 19.03 -4.34 -4.33
N VAL A 14 19.44 -4.26 -3.06
CA VAL A 14 19.75 -3.00 -2.36
C VAL A 14 20.91 -2.26 -3.01
N MET A 15 21.96 -2.96 -3.46
CA MET A 15 23.13 -2.32 -4.08
C MET A 15 22.89 -1.89 -5.53
N ASN A 16 22.15 -2.66 -6.33
CA ASN A 16 22.03 -2.40 -7.78
C ASN A 16 20.73 -1.69 -8.20
N GLU A 17 19.61 -1.87 -7.49
CA GLU A 17 18.30 -1.35 -7.92
C GLU A 17 17.66 -0.38 -6.91
N LEU A 18 18.05 -0.43 -5.63
CA LEU A 18 17.31 0.22 -4.56
C LEU A 18 18.13 1.28 -3.81
N ARG A 19 18.04 2.53 -4.27
CA ARG A 19 18.48 3.72 -3.52
C ARG A 19 17.55 3.98 -2.32
N TYR A 20 17.61 3.15 -1.27
CA TYR A 20 16.88 3.45 -0.04
C TYR A 20 17.52 4.63 0.70
N GLY A 21 16.70 5.63 1.02
CA GLY A 21 17.12 6.78 1.84
C GLY A 21 18.06 7.78 1.18
N GLY A 22 18.36 7.66 -0.12
CA GLY A 22 19.31 8.55 -0.81
C GLY A 22 20.78 8.19 -0.58
N ALA A 23 21.05 7.04 0.06
CA ALA A 23 22.40 6.50 0.21
C ALA A 23 22.81 5.79 -1.09
N THR A 24 23.83 6.32 -1.77
CA THR A 24 24.52 5.59 -2.83
C THR A 24 25.60 4.76 -2.16
N TYR A 25 25.53 3.43 -2.29
CA TYR A 25 26.56 2.54 -1.76
C TYR A 25 27.86 2.76 -2.55
N VAL A 26 28.80 3.51 -1.98
CA VAL A 26 30.14 3.68 -2.55
C VAL A 26 30.93 2.42 -2.19
N SER A 27 31.72 1.89 -3.13
CA SER A 27 32.55 0.67 -2.98
C SER A 27 33.53 0.72 -1.80
N THR A 28 33.75 1.89 -1.20
CA THR A 28 34.50 2.10 0.05
C THR A 28 33.74 1.70 1.32
N GLY A 29 32.49 1.24 1.21
CA GLY A 29 31.66 0.82 2.34
C GLY A 29 31.07 1.98 3.16
N ARG A 30 31.15 3.23 2.67
CA ARG A 30 30.65 4.44 3.32
C ARG A 30 29.79 5.28 2.37
N GLY A 31 28.60 4.78 2.03
CA GLY A 31 27.57 5.58 1.37
C GLY A 31 26.76 6.34 2.42
N LEU A 32 27.03 7.64 2.61
CA LEU A 32 26.12 8.49 3.37
C LEU A 32 24.92 8.85 2.47
N PRO A 33 23.68 8.78 2.96
CA PRO A 33 22.55 9.41 2.29
C PRO A 33 22.78 10.91 2.26
N THR A 34 23.24 11.41 1.12
CA THR A 34 23.46 12.84 0.91
C THR A 34 22.14 13.57 0.67
N GLU A 35 21.14 12.87 0.13
CA GLU A 35 19.86 13.47 -0.26
C GLU A 35 18.71 12.90 0.56
N ARG A 36 17.88 13.79 1.12
CA ARG A 36 16.66 13.40 1.82
C ARG A 36 15.69 12.71 0.85
N ARG A 37 15.24 11.51 1.20
CA ARG A 37 14.06 10.89 0.57
C ARG A 37 12.82 11.15 1.45
N PRO A 38 11.73 11.73 0.92
CA PRO A 38 10.49 11.89 1.68
C PRO A 38 9.81 10.54 1.91
N PHE A 39 8.93 10.48 2.91
CA PHE A 39 8.11 9.29 3.16
C PHE A 39 7.19 9.00 1.97
N ILE A 40 6.40 10.01 1.56
CA ILE A 40 5.56 10.01 0.35
C ILE A 40 5.62 11.40 -0.28
N GLY A 41 6.35 11.53 -1.37
CA GLY A 41 6.40 12.71 -2.24
C GLY A 41 6.82 14.00 -1.55
N TYR A 42 6.94 15.07 -2.33
CA TYR A 42 7.21 16.40 -1.79
C TYR A 42 5.91 17.20 -1.71
N PRO A 43 5.56 17.76 -0.54
CA PRO A 43 4.47 18.70 -0.46
C PRO A 43 4.85 19.99 -1.18
N ASP A 44 3.94 20.52 -1.98
CA ASP A 44 4.04 21.80 -2.67
C ASP A 44 4.34 22.91 -1.65
N GLY A 45 5.40 23.68 -1.89
CA GLY A 45 5.88 24.70 -0.96
C GLY A 45 4.84 25.78 -0.65
N LYS A 46 3.91 26.06 -1.58
CA LYS A 46 2.88 27.09 -1.40
C LYS A 46 1.74 26.63 -0.49
N THR A 47 1.25 25.42 -0.69
CA THR A 47 0.05 24.92 0.00
C THR A 47 0.37 23.99 1.16
N GLY A 48 1.52 23.32 1.14
CA GLY A 48 1.94 22.32 2.13
C GLY A 48 1.08 21.05 2.18
N PHE A 49 -0.02 21.00 1.44
CA PHE A 49 -1.02 19.91 1.43
C PHE A 49 -1.30 19.37 0.03
N ARG A 50 -0.66 19.89 -1.02
CA ARG A 50 -0.77 19.32 -2.37
C ARG A 50 0.53 18.63 -2.74
N ILE A 51 0.45 17.42 -3.26
CA ILE A 51 1.58 16.74 -3.91
C ILE A 51 1.43 16.94 -5.43
N LYS A 52 2.48 17.29 -6.17
CA LYS A 52 2.36 17.31 -7.64
C LYS A 52 2.37 15.87 -8.16
N ASP A 53 1.64 15.57 -9.22
CA ASP A 53 1.52 14.18 -9.70
C ASP A 53 2.87 13.58 -10.11
N LYS A 54 3.79 14.41 -10.65
CA LYS A 54 5.17 14.03 -10.98
C LYS A 54 6.02 13.69 -9.74
N ASP A 55 5.62 14.18 -8.56
CA ASP A 55 6.35 14.01 -7.31
C ASP A 55 5.78 12.86 -6.45
N VAL A 56 4.84 12.06 -6.99
CA VAL A 56 4.31 10.89 -6.29
C VAL A 56 5.35 9.77 -6.33
N GLY A 57 6.03 9.59 -5.21
CA GLY A 57 7.05 8.57 -4.98
C GLY A 57 7.49 8.61 -3.53
N GLY A 58 8.60 7.99 -3.17
CA GLY A 58 9.18 8.12 -1.83
C GLY A 58 9.41 6.79 -1.14
N LEU A 59 10.03 6.89 0.02
CA LEU A 59 10.62 5.76 0.72
C LEU A 59 9.60 4.66 1.04
N TYR A 60 8.39 5.05 1.47
CA TYR A 60 7.32 4.10 1.78
C TYR A 60 6.82 3.38 0.53
N LEU A 61 6.51 4.14 -0.53
CA LEU A 61 5.94 3.60 -1.76
C LEU A 61 6.91 2.70 -2.52
N ASP A 62 8.20 2.99 -2.44
CA ASP A 62 9.24 2.13 -3.01
C ASP A 62 9.35 0.84 -2.18
N TYR A 63 9.34 0.96 -0.84
CA TYR A 63 9.53 -0.19 0.05
C TYR A 63 8.34 -1.15 0.12
N THR A 64 7.12 -0.66 -0.02
CA THR A 64 5.90 -1.47 -0.02
C THR A 64 5.85 -2.48 -1.15
N VAL A 65 6.52 -2.18 -2.27
CA VAL A 65 6.61 -3.09 -3.42
C VAL A 65 7.47 -4.33 -3.11
N HIS A 66 8.38 -4.26 -2.13
CA HIS A 66 9.37 -5.30 -1.90
C HIS A 66 9.07 -6.20 -0.69
N THR A 67 9.21 -5.67 0.53
CA THR A 67 9.26 -6.52 1.74
C THR A 67 8.31 -6.08 2.85
N TYR A 68 7.80 -4.85 2.78
CA TYR A 68 7.09 -4.26 3.90
C TYR A 68 5.80 -5.02 4.27
N TYR A 69 4.97 -5.40 3.29
CA TYR A 69 3.76 -6.18 3.57
C TYR A 69 4.08 -7.54 4.18
N HIS A 70 5.14 -8.21 3.71
CA HIS A 70 5.59 -9.47 4.31
C HIS A 70 6.03 -9.28 5.77
N GLY A 71 6.67 -8.16 6.09
CA GLY A 71 6.97 -7.76 7.47
C GLY A 71 5.71 -7.58 8.32
N MET A 72 4.69 -6.91 7.79
CA MET A 72 3.42 -6.70 8.53
C MET A 72 2.66 -8.01 8.75
N VAL A 73 2.67 -8.91 7.76
CA VAL A 73 2.11 -10.26 7.90
C VAL A 73 2.86 -11.05 8.98
N LEU A 74 4.19 -11.00 8.99
CA LEU A 74 5.02 -11.63 10.03
C LEU A 74 4.70 -11.07 11.42
N LEU A 75 4.61 -9.74 11.58
CA LEU A 75 4.21 -9.10 12.84
C LEU A 75 2.84 -9.61 13.30
N SER A 76 1.86 -9.66 12.39
CA SER A 76 0.51 -10.14 12.72
C SER A 76 0.54 -11.59 13.19
N GLY A 77 1.33 -12.46 12.55
CA GLY A 77 1.50 -13.85 12.94
C GLY A 77 2.14 -13.99 14.33
N ILE A 78 3.16 -13.20 14.62
CA ILE A 78 3.80 -13.16 15.95
C ILE A 78 2.79 -12.74 17.02
N VAL A 79 2.06 -11.65 16.80
CA VAL A 79 1.02 -11.17 17.73
C VAL A 79 -0.03 -12.26 17.96
N MET A 80 -0.49 -12.93 16.90
CA MET A 80 -1.44 -14.04 17.01
C MET A 80 -0.90 -15.22 17.83
N ILE A 81 0.38 -15.58 17.67
CA ILE A 81 1.02 -16.63 18.48
C ILE A 81 1.06 -16.23 19.96
N PHE A 82 1.39 -14.98 20.28
CA PHE A 82 1.36 -14.48 21.65
C PHE A 82 -0.06 -14.50 22.24
N CYS A 83 -1.07 -14.08 21.47
CA CYS A 83 -2.47 -14.15 21.89
C CYS A 83 -2.96 -15.58 22.15
N LEU A 84 -2.33 -16.59 21.54
CA LEU A 84 -2.64 -18.01 21.72
C LEU A 84 -2.03 -18.65 22.98
N GLY A 85 -1.30 -17.88 23.79
CA GLY A 85 -0.55 -18.37 24.95
C GLY A 85 0.97 -18.36 24.70
N GLY A 86 1.40 -18.37 23.44
CA GLY A 86 2.81 -18.20 23.04
C GLY A 86 3.79 -18.97 23.90
N MET A 87 4.55 -18.24 24.73
CA MET A 87 5.58 -18.79 25.61
C MET A 87 5.04 -19.52 26.84
N SER A 88 3.85 -19.16 27.35
CA SER A 88 3.31 -19.76 28.59
C SER A 88 3.03 -21.26 28.44
N ASP A 89 2.63 -21.67 27.24
CA ASP A 89 2.28 -23.07 26.93
C ASP A 89 3.51 -23.91 26.54
N SER A 90 4.70 -23.31 26.43
CA SER A 90 5.91 -24.00 25.97
C SER A 90 6.62 -24.84 27.05
N GLY A 91 6.14 -24.79 28.30
CA GLY A 91 6.68 -25.55 29.42
C GLY A 91 8.18 -25.31 29.63
N GLY A 92 8.94 -26.40 29.80
CA GLY A 92 10.38 -26.36 30.02
C GLY A 92 11.24 -25.86 28.84
N TYR A 93 10.66 -25.73 27.64
CA TYR A 93 11.39 -25.29 26.43
C TYR A 93 11.39 -23.76 26.23
N SER A 94 10.80 -23.00 27.16
CA SER A 94 10.69 -21.54 27.06
C SER A 94 12.05 -20.84 26.84
N HIS A 95 13.10 -21.30 27.53
CA HIS A 95 14.46 -20.77 27.37
C HIS A 95 15.03 -21.02 25.97
N SER A 96 14.79 -22.19 25.37
CA SER A 96 15.24 -22.50 24.01
C SER A 96 14.54 -21.65 22.95
N LEU A 97 13.31 -21.20 23.22
CA LEU A 97 12.56 -20.31 22.33
C LEU A 97 13.00 -18.85 22.42
N ALA A 98 13.67 -18.42 23.50
CA ALA A 98 14.06 -17.02 23.68
C ALA A 98 14.93 -16.50 22.54
N PHE A 99 15.91 -17.30 22.09
CA PHE A 99 16.76 -16.93 20.95
C PHE A 99 15.96 -16.86 19.64
N THR A 100 15.01 -17.77 19.44
CA THR A 100 14.14 -17.76 18.27
C THR A 100 13.27 -16.50 18.23
N TRP A 101 12.72 -16.10 19.37
CA TRP A 101 11.94 -14.86 19.49
C TRP A 101 12.79 -13.62 19.27
N LEU A 102 14.01 -13.58 19.81
CA LEU A 102 14.95 -12.50 19.57
C LEU A 102 15.30 -12.37 18.08
N ALA A 103 15.67 -13.49 17.43
CA ALA A 103 15.99 -13.51 16.01
C ALA A 103 14.79 -13.08 15.15
N THR A 104 13.59 -13.53 15.52
CA THR A 104 12.34 -13.14 14.84
C THR A 104 12.05 -11.65 15.02
N LEU A 105 12.24 -11.11 16.23
CA LEU A 105 12.06 -9.68 16.52
C LEU A 105 13.05 -8.82 15.74
N ILE A 106 14.33 -9.20 15.69
CA ILE A 106 15.35 -8.50 14.90
C ILE A 106 14.99 -8.52 13.41
N THR A 107 14.57 -9.68 12.90
CA THR A 107 14.11 -9.83 11.50
C THR A 107 12.93 -8.92 11.21
N LEU A 108 11.96 -8.88 12.13
CA LEU A 108 10.79 -8.05 12.01
C LEU A 108 11.12 -6.56 12.00
N ILE A 109 11.96 -6.11 12.94
CA ILE A 109 12.40 -4.71 13.00
C ILE A 109 13.14 -4.36 11.70
N SER A 110 13.99 -5.26 11.20
CA SER A 110 14.69 -5.06 9.93
C SER A 110 13.71 -4.90 8.76
N TRP A 111 12.72 -5.78 8.62
CA TRP A 111 11.76 -5.75 7.51
C TRP A 111 10.72 -4.62 7.59
N LEU A 112 10.45 -4.09 8.77
CA LEU A 112 9.50 -2.99 8.93
C LEU A 112 10.16 -1.62 8.89
N TYR A 113 11.36 -1.50 9.47
CA TYR A 113 11.95 -0.20 9.77
C TYR A 113 13.25 0.11 9.04
N ALA A 114 13.91 -0.84 8.36
CA ALA A 114 15.23 -0.60 7.78
C ALA A 114 15.30 0.70 6.94
N PRO A 115 14.45 0.96 5.94
CA PRO A 115 14.57 2.17 5.12
C PRO A 115 14.41 3.46 5.93
N PHE A 116 13.55 3.44 6.94
CA PHE A 116 13.25 4.59 7.79
C PHE A 116 14.35 4.83 8.82
N LEU A 117 14.90 3.75 9.39
CA LEU A 117 16.03 3.81 10.31
C LEU A 117 17.26 4.38 9.61
N PHE A 118 17.53 4.02 8.35
CA PHE A 118 18.66 4.55 7.57
C PHE A 118 18.42 5.95 6.98
N ASN A 119 17.24 6.55 7.17
CA ASN A 119 16.94 7.91 6.73
C ASN A 119 17.07 8.91 7.90
N PRO A 120 18.20 9.63 8.05
CA PRO A 120 18.42 10.53 9.18
C PRO A 120 17.34 11.60 9.35
N TYR A 121 16.75 12.01 8.23
CA TYR A 121 15.74 13.07 8.20
C TYR A 121 14.40 12.63 8.80
N GLN A 122 14.15 11.32 8.92
CA GLN A 122 12.88 10.79 9.40
C GLN A 122 12.62 11.10 10.89
N PHE A 123 13.69 11.25 11.68
CA PHE A 123 13.60 11.57 13.11
C PHE A 123 13.48 13.07 13.41
N SER A 124 13.71 13.92 12.42
CA SER A 124 13.56 15.36 12.59
C SER A 124 12.09 15.74 12.61
N LYS A 125 11.63 16.39 13.69
CA LYS A 125 10.26 16.89 13.85
C LYS A 125 9.76 17.71 12.66
N ARG A 126 10.63 18.54 12.06
CA ARG A 126 10.27 19.41 10.91
C ARG A 126 9.95 18.58 9.67
N PHE A 127 10.77 17.58 9.35
CA PHE A 127 10.57 16.72 8.19
C PHE A 127 9.45 15.72 8.43
N PHE A 128 9.36 15.13 9.62
CA PHE A 128 8.26 14.24 10.00
C PHE A 128 6.89 14.92 9.83
N ARG A 129 6.74 16.19 10.24
CA ARG A 129 5.48 16.95 10.03
C ARG A 129 5.18 17.23 8.56
N LYS A 130 6.21 17.37 7.70
CA LYS A 130 6.02 17.51 6.24
C LYS A 130 5.58 16.17 5.65
N ASP A 131 6.21 15.07 6.06
CA ASP A 131 5.89 13.72 5.61
C ASP A 131 4.48 13.29 6.04
N LEU A 132 4.04 13.64 7.26
CA LEU A 132 2.67 13.39 7.71
C LEU A 132 1.64 14.16 6.87
N ARG A 133 1.91 15.43 6.52
CA ARG A 133 1.03 16.21 5.64
C ARG A 133 0.97 15.63 4.23
N ALA A 134 2.10 15.19 3.71
CA ALA A 134 2.17 14.54 2.42
C ALA A 134 1.43 13.19 2.43
N TRP A 135 1.57 12.40 3.49
CA TRP A 135 0.79 11.18 3.70
C TRP A 135 -0.72 11.43 3.70
N VAL A 136 -1.20 12.41 4.46
CA VAL A 136 -2.63 12.79 4.45
C VAL A 136 -3.05 13.23 3.05
N ALA A 137 -2.26 14.06 2.37
CA ALA A 137 -2.56 14.52 1.02
C ALA A 137 -2.62 13.36 0.01
N PHE A 138 -1.74 12.38 0.12
CA PHE A 138 -1.69 11.25 -0.79
C PHE A 138 -2.95 10.38 -0.74
N PHE A 139 -3.44 10.07 0.47
CA PHE A 139 -4.63 9.23 0.66
C PHE A 139 -5.94 10.01 0.52
N PHE A 140 -6.04 11.22 1.08
CA PHE A 140 -7.33 11.90 1.21
C PHE A 140 -7.56 13.00 0.16
N GLN A 141 -6.50 13.60 -0.38
CA GLN A 141 -6.67 14.66 -1.38
C GLN A 141 -7.28 14.08 -2.65
N GLU A 142 -8.23 14.83 -3.21
CA GLU A 142 -8.93 14.44 -4.44
C GLU A 142 -9.66 13.08 -4.36
N GLY A 143 -10.00 12.64 -3.14
CA GLY A 143 -10.67 11.37 -2.91
C GLY A 143 -9.78 10.15 -3.13
N GLY A 144 -8.45 10.29 -3.00
CA GLY A 144 -7.49 9.19 -3.12
C GLY A 144 -7.02 8.88 -4.54
N ARG A 145 -7.27 9.77 -5.50
CA ARG A 145 -6.86 9.58 -6.91
C ARG A 145 -5.36 9.36 -7.09
N LYS A 146 -4.53 10.02 -6.28
CA LYS A 146 -3.07 9.87 -6.35
C LYS A 146 -2.63 8.47 -5.95
N TRP A 147 -3.21 7.94 -4.87
CA TRP A 147 -3.01 6.56 -4.47
C TRP A 147 -3.46 5.59 -5.57
N VAL A 148 -4.65 5.78 -6.15
CA VAL A 148 -5.15 4.91 -7.24
C VAL A 148 -4.21 4.95 -8.45
N SER A 149 -3.77 6.14 -8.89
CA SER A 149 -2.87 6.28 -10.03
C SER A 149 -1.53 5.59 -9.79
N TRP A 150 -0.98 5.73 -8.58
CA TRP A 150 0.25 5.05 -8.18
C TRP A 150 0.05 3.52 -8.18
N TYR A 151 -1.01 3.05 -7.53
CA TYR A 151 -1.32 1.63 -7.40
C TYR A 151 -1.58 0.98 -8.76
N GLU A 152 -2.36 1.63 -9.63
CA GLU A 152 -2.58 1.16 -11.01
C GLU A 152 -1.27 1.08 -11.80
N THR A 153 -0.40 2.09 -11.66
CA THR A 153 0.86 2.15 -12.40
C THR A 153 1.88 1.12 -11.90
N LYS A 154 1.93 0.86 -10.59
CA LYS A 154 2.94 -0.02 -9.97
C LYS A 154 2.48 -1.46 -9.84
N TYR A 155 1.23 -1.71 -9.48
CA TYR A 155 0.72 -3.06 -9.20
C TYR A 155 -0.16 -3.63 -10.31
N LEU A 156 -0.90 -2.81 -11.06
CA LEU A 156 -1.83 -3.33 -12.08
C LEU A 156 -1.27 -3.26 -13.50
N LYS A 157 -0.39 -2.30 -13.81
CA LYS A 157 0.16 -2.14 -15.16
C LYS A 157 1.06 -3.33 -15.47
N PRO A 158 0.77 -4.11 -16.53
CA PRO A 158 1.65 -5.18 -16.96
C PRO A 158 2.99 -4.56 -17.39
N THR A 159 4.09 -5.03 -16.81
CA THR A 159 5.45 -4.64 -17.21
C THR A 159 5.59 -4.90 -18.71
N SER A 160 5.74 -3.84 -19.49
CA SER A 160 5.56 -3.86 -20.95
C SER A 160 6.62 -4.67 -21.71
N SER A 161 7.62 -5.20 -21.01
CA SER A 161 8.81 -5.82 -21.58
C SER A 161 8.59 -7.28 -22.03
N ASN A 162 7.75 -8.08 -21.36
CA ASN A 162 7.53 -9.49 -21.75
C ASN A 162 6.04 -9.84 -21.83
N LYS A 163 5.43 -9.54 -22.99
CA LYS A 163 3.99 -9.55 -23.24
C LYS A 163 3.30 -10.93 -23.29
N PHE A 164 3.98 -12.07 -23.11
CA PHE A 164 3.35 -13.36 -23.46
C PHE A 164 3.28 -14.44 -22.37
N ILE A 165 3.98 -14.32 -21.23
CA ILE A 165 3.96 -15.40 -20.22
C ILE A 165 4.03 -14.81 -18.81
N SER A 166 2.89 -14.33 -18.30
CA SER A 166 2.67 -14.25 -16.83
C SER A 166 1.24 -14.67 -16.47
N VAL A 167 0.73 -15.68 -17.19
CA VAL A 167 -0.34 -16.54 -16.66
C VAL A 167 0.22 -17.45 -15.53
N SER A 168 1.54 -17.47 -15.35
CA SER A 168 2.26 -18.15 -14.27
C SER A 168 2.01 -17.60 -12.86
N GLY A 169 1.32 -16.46 -12.68
CA GLY A 169 0.98 -15.95 -11.33
C GLY A 169 0.01 -16.86 -10.54
N LEU A 170 -0.90 -17.57 -11.23
CA LEU A 170 -1.77 -18.56 -10.57
C LEU A 170 -1.06 -19.89 -10.27
N ALA A 171 0.00 -20.20 -11.03
CA ALA A 171 0.87 -21.36 -10.82
C ALA A 171 2.18 -20.98 -10.10
N ASP A 172 2.20 -19.82 -9.44
CA ASP A 172 3.33 -19.45 -8.59
C ASP A 172 3.35 -20.42 -7.40
N VAL A 173 4.54 -20.87 -7.01
CA VAL A 173 4.75 -21.71 -5.83
C VAL A 173 4.10 -21.08 -4.60
N SER A 174 4.09 -19.74 -4.52
CA SER A 174 3.36 -19.00 -3.48
C SER A 174 1.86 -19.32 -3.47
N SER A 175 1.19 -19.27 -4.62
CA SER A 175 -0.24 -19.56 -4.74
C SER A 175 -0.59 -21.00 -4.34
N ILE A 176 0.27 -21.96 -4.72
CA ILE A 176 0.12 -23.37 -4.33
C ILE A 176 0.28 -23.53 -2.82
N LEU A 177 1.33 -22.93 -2.22
CA LEU A 177 1.56 -22.98 -0.78
C LEU A 177 0.41 -22.34 0.01
N VAL A 178 -0.14 -21.22 -0.48
CA VAL A 178 -1.32 -20.58 0.11
C VAL A 178 -2.54 -21.50 0.02
N LEU A 179 -2.79 -22.16 -1.12
CA LEU A 179 -3.90 -23.08 -1.27
C LEU A 179 -3.79 -24.31 -0.35
N VAL A 180 -2.60 -24.91 -0.26
CA VAL A 180 -2.32 -26.05 0.63
C VAL A 180 -2.48 -25.63 2.09
N GLY A 181 -1.91 -24.49 2.48
CA GLY A 181 -2.06 -23.93 3.82
C GLY A 181 -3.52 -23.65 4.16
N LEU A 182 -4.27 -23.05 3.22
CA LEU A 182 -5.69 -22.78 3.36
C LEU A 182 -6.49 -24.07 3.55
N ALA A 183 -6.24 -25.11 2.73
CA ALA A 183 -6.91 -26.39 2.84
C ALA A 183 -6.66 -27.05 4.22
N ALA A 184 -5.43 -26.98 4.72
CA ALA A 184 -5.07 -27.51 6.04
C ALA A 184 -5.77 -26.75 7.18
N VAL A 185 -5.77 -25.41 7.15
CA VAL A 185 -6.44 -24.59 8.17
C VAL A 185 -7.95 -24.78 8.10
N PHE A 186 -8.53 -24.82 6.90
CA PHE A 186 -9.95 -25.05 6.67
C PHE A 186 -10.39 -26.41 7.23
N SER A 187 -9.68 -27.49 6.88
CA SER A 187 -9.97 -28.84 7.38
C SER A 187 -9.90 -28.92 8.91
N ASN A 188 -8.88 -28.29 9.51
CA ASN A 188 -8.75 -28.24 10.97
C ASN A 188 -9.90 -27.46 11.62
N MET A 189 -10.28 -26.30 11.07
CA MET A 189 -11.41 -25.52 11.58
C MET A 189 -12.74 -26.24 11.43
N TYR A 190 -12.98 -26.87 10.28
CA TYR A 190 -14.18 -27.67 10.05
C TYR A 190 -14.33 -28.79 11.08
N ARG A 191 -13.25 -29.54 11.35
CA ARG A 191 -13.25 -30.59 12.38
C ARG A 191 -13.54 -30.04 13.77
N LYS A 192 -12.92 -28.91 14.15
CA LYS A 192 -13.16 -28.26 15.45
C LYS A 192 -14.60 -27.78 15.59
N MET A 193 -15.17 -27.21 14.54
CA MET A 193 -16.56 -26.76 14.55
C MET A 193 -17.55 -27.91 14.70
N ARG A 194 -17.31 -29.04 14.03
CA ARG A 194 -18.12 -30.25 14.19
C ARG A 194 -18.02 -30.87 15.58
N LEU A 195 -16.86 -30.77 16.24
CA LEU A 195 -16.71 -31.19 17.64
C LEU A 195 -17.42 -30.22 18.58
N PHE A 196 -17.28 -28.92 18.34
CA PHE A 196 -17.94 -27.88 19.11
C PHE A 196 -19.46 -28.09 19.13
N SER A 197 -20.07 -28.34 17.97
CA SER A 197 -21.51 -28.54 17.92
C SER A 197 -22.03 -29.82 18.54
N ARG A 198 -21.19 -30.86 18.64
CA ARG A 198 -21.56 -32.08 19.40
C ARG A 198 -21.52 -31.87 20.92
N VAL A 199 -20.67 -30.95 21.39
CA VAL A 199 -20.47 -30.69 22.82
C VAL A 199 -21.52 -29.71 23.35
N TYR A 200 -21.85 -28.69 22.56
CA TYR A 200 -22.85 -27.70 22.93
C TYR A 200 -24.12 -27.98 22.15
N ASP A 201 -25.21 -28.29 22.86
CA ASP A 201 -26.55 -28.53 22.30
C ASP A 201 -27.16 -27.21 21.79
N VAL A 202 -26.55 -26.66 20.74
CA VAL A 202 -27.02 -25.46 20.05
C VAL A 202 -28.09 -25.91 19.07
N SER A 203 -29.23 -25.21 19.04
CA SER A 203 -30.31 -25.48 18.09
C SER A 203 -29.79 -25.64 16.66
N PHE A 204 -30.18 -26.74 16.00
CA PHE A 204 -29.68 -27.19 14.68
C PHE A 204 -29.58 -26.07 13.62
N MET A 205 -30.59 -25.20 13.51
CA MET A 205 -30.60 -24.10 12.51
C MET A 205 -29.49 -23.05 12.72
N TYR A 206 -29.14 -22.76 13.98
CA TYR A 206 -28.08 -21.81 14.29
C TYR A 206 -26.70 -22.43 14.11
N GLU A 207 -26.59 -23.76 14.25
CA GLU A 207 -25.34 -24.49 14.06
C GLU A 207 -24.85 -24.38 12.61
N GLU A 208 -25.70 -24.73 11.64
CA GLU A 208 -25.32 -24.71 10.22
C GLU A 208 -24.96 -23.29 9.75
N ALA A 209 -25.78 -22.30 10.14
CA ALA A 209 -25.53 -20.90 9.78
C ALA A 209 -24.20 -20.40 10.37
N LEU A 210 -23.88 -20.74 11.63
CA LEU A 210 -22.63 -20.35 12.27
C LEU A 210 -21.42 -21.03 11.61
N GLN A 211 -21.52 -22.33 11.31
CA GLN A 211 -20.46 -23.07 10.63
C GLN A 211 -20.13 -22.47 9.27
N VAL A 212 -21.16 -22.20 8.45
CA VAL A 212 -21.01 -21.55 7.15
C VAL A 212 -20.41 -20.15 7.32
N ALA A 213 -20.93 -19.35 8.26
CA ALA A 213 -20.45 -17.98 8.50
C ALA A 213 -18.97 -17.94 8.94
N ILE A 214 -18.48 -18.91 9.71
CA ILE A 214 -17.08 -18.99 10.12
C ILE A 214 -16.17 -19.33 8.94
N LEU A 215 -16.62 -20.22 8.06
CA LEU A 215 -15.85 -20.72 6.92
C LEU A 215 -15.88 -19.79 5.70
N LEU A 216 -16.80 -18.83 5.65
CA LEU A 216 -16.88 -17.85 4.57
C LEU A 216 -15.83 -16.72 4.73
N PRO A 217 -15.25 -16.25 3.60
CA PRO A 217 -14.40 -15.05 3.60
C PRO A 217 -15.19 -13.81 4.04
N PRO A 218 -14.58 -12.87 4.80
CA PRO A 218 -15.21 -11.62 5.22
C PRO A 218 -15.25 -10.60 4.08
N VAL A 219 -16.09 -10.86 3.06
CA VAL A 219 -16.17 -10.05 1.82
C VAL A 219 -17.60 -9.65 1.48
N PHE A 220 -18.60 -10.23 2.13
CA PHE A 220 -19.99 -10.07 1.73
C PHE A 220 -20.48 -8.64 2.00
N CYS A 221 -20.30 -8.13 3.22
CA CYS A 221 -20.81 -6.82 3.60
C CYS A 221 -20.14 -5.70 2.80
N SER A 222 -18.81 -5.78 2.64
CA SER A 222 -18.06 -4.77 1.88
C SER A 222 -18.34 -4.81 0.38
N SER A 223 -18.55 -5.98 -0.22
CA SER A 223 -18.91 -6.11 -1.64
C SER A 223 -20.32 -5.62 -1.93
N VAL A 224 -21.29 -5.88 -1.05
CA VAL A 224 -22.65 -5.31 -1.16
C VAL A 224 -22.60 -3.79 -1.09
N MET A 225 -21.84 -3.22 -0.15
CA MET A 225 -21.67 -1.77 -0.03
C MET A 225 -21.09 -1.15 -1.31
N THR A 226 -20.02 -1.72 -1.87
CA THR A 226 -19.40 -1.19 -3.09
C THR A 226 -20.28 -1.39 -4.32
N LEU A 227 -21.08 -2.45 -4.37
CA LEU A 227 -22.11 -2.66 -5.39
C LEU A 227 -23.16 -1.56 -5.33
N VAL A 228 -23.74 -1.30 -4.16
CA VAL A 228 -24.75 -0.24 -3.97
C VAL A 228 -24.20 1.11 -4.40
N ILE A 229 -22.97 1.45 -3.99
CA ILE A 229 -22.35 2.73 -4.35
C ILE A 229 -22.06 2.82 -5.85
N ALA A 230 -21.58 1.74 -6.47
CA ALA A 230 -21.39 1.71 -7.92
C ALA A 230 -22.71 1.89 -8.69
N LEU A 231 -23.80 1.30 -8.20
CA LEU A 231 -25.14 1.47 -8.77
C LEU A 231 -25.65 2.90 -8.60
N LEU A 232 -25.50 3.50 -7.42
CA LEU A 232 -25.86 4.90 -7.15
C LEU A 232 -25.07 5.87 -8.03
N GLU A 233 -23.76 5.67 -8.17
CA GLU A 233 -22.92 6.45 -9.08
C GLU A 233 -23.36 6.26 -10.55
N GLY A 234 -23.75 5.05 -10.93
CA GLY A 234 -24.32 4.73 -12.24
C GLY A 234 -25.61 5.51 -12.50
N LEU A 235 -26.58 5.41 -11.59
CA LEU A 235 -27.87 6.09 -11.66
C LEU A 235 -27.68 7.61 -11.76
N HIS A 236 -26.84 8.20 -10.90
CA HIS A 236 -26.55 9.63 -10.92
C HIS A 236 -25.95 10.09 -12.25
N THR A 237 -25.05 9.28 -12.85
CA THR A 237 -24.51 9.61 -14.19
C THR A 237 -25.54 9.49 -15.31
N THR A 238 -26.55 8.63 -15.17
CA THR A 238 -27.63 8.50 -16.17
C THR A 238 -28.69 9.58 -16.05
N THR A 239 -29.02 10.03 -14.83
CA THR A 239 -30.09 11.02 -14.60
C THR A 239 -29.60 12.46 -14.71
N PHE A 240 -28.43 12.77 -14.14
CA PHE A 240 -27.89 14.14 -14.06
C PHE A 240 -26.67 14.37 -14.95
N GLY A 241 -26.19 13.34 -15.64
CA GLY A 241 -25.11 13.50 -16.60
C GLY A 241 -25.55 14.50 -17.67
N PRO A 242 -24.89 15.68 -17.81
CA PRO A 242 -25.21 16.59 -18.90
C PRO A 242 -25.11 15.78 -20.17
N ARG A 243 -26.23 15.65 -20.89
CA ARG A 243 -26.40 14.90 -22.13
C ARG A 243 -25.23 15.32 -23.01
N ARG A 244 -24.15 14.53 -23.00
CA ARG A 244 -22.80 15.01 -23.31
C ARG A 244 -22.88 15.48 -24.74
N SER A 245 -22.99 16.80 -24.89
CA SER A 245 -23.47 17.38 -26.12
C SER A 245 -22.52 16.92 -27.19
N TYR A 246 -23.07 16.29 -28.23
CA TYR A 246 -22.32 15.91 -29.42
C TYR A 246 -21.51 17.10 -29.97
N SER A 247 -21.85 18.34 -29.56
CA SER A 247 -21.14 19.58 -29.87
C SER A 247 -19.67 19.62 -29.47
N SER A 248 -19.22 19.11 -28.31
CA SER A 248 -17.78 19.22 -27.96
C SER A 248 -16.88 18.32 -28.81
N ARG A 249 -17.37 17.17 -29.29
CA ARG A 249 -16.61 16.35 -30.25
C ARG A 249 -16.58 16.98 -31.64
N ARG A 250 -17.63 17.71 -32.02
CA ARG A 250 -17.64 18.49 -33.26
C ARG A 250 -16.68 19.68 -33.15
N LEU A 251 -16.66 20.36 -32.00
CA LEU A 251 -15.78 21.50 -31.75
C LEU A 251 -14.30 21.10 -31.74
N ASN A 252 -13.93 20.00 -31.07
CA ASN A 252 -12.55 19.53 -31.08
C ASN A 252 -12.11 18.95 -32.44
N ARG A 253 -13.03 18.40 -33.23
CA ARG A 253 -12.74 18.02 -34.63
C ARG A 253 -12.58 19.25 -35.53
N MET A 254 -13.34 20.30 -35.28
CA MET A 254 -13.19 21.57 -36.00
C MET A 254 -11.89 22.28 -35.62
N ALA A 255 -11.51 22.27 -34.33
CA ALA A 255 -10.23 22.83 -33.88
C ALA A 255 -9.03 22.02 -34.41
N ALA A 256 -9.09 20.69 -34.37
CA ALA A 256 -8.04 19.85 -34.95
C ALA A 256 -7.92 20.03 -36.48
N ALA A 257 -9.05 20.22 -37.18
CA ALA A 257 -9.03 20.50 -38.62
C ALA A 257 -8.47 21.90 -38.94
N SER A 258 -8.72 22.91 -38.10
CA SER A 258 -8.14 24.25 -38.29
C SER A 258 -6.63 24.29 -38.00
N ASP A 259 -6.16 23.48 -37.05
CA ASP A 259 -4.73 23.38 -36.75
C ASP A 259 -3.97 22.65 -37.88
N GLU A 260 -4.58 21.65 -38.52
CA GLU A 260 -4.04 20.97 -39.70
C GLU A 260 -3.93 21.91 -40.93
N GLU A 261 -4.87 22.84 -41.11
CA GLU A 261 -4.79 23.85 -42.17
C GLU A 261 -3.72 24.92 -41.90
N ALA A 262 -3.44 25.23 -40.61
CA ALA A 262 -2.41 26.19 -40.24
C ALA A 262 -0.99 25.64 -40.43
N GLU A 263 -0.73 24.38 -40.08
CA GLU A 263 0.58 23.74 -40.23
C GLU A 263 1.01 23.52 -41.69
N ALA A 264 0.05 23.39 -42.62
CA ALA A 264 0.35 23.27 -44.05
C ALA A 264 0.94 24.56 -44.67
N SER A 265 0.90 25.70 -43.96
CA SER A 265 1.36 26.99 -44.47
C SER A 265 2.72 27.47 -43.94
N SER A 266 3.33 26.76 -42.97
CA SER A 266 4.61 27.17 -42.36
C SER A 266 5.73 26.14 -42.54
N SER A 267 6.09 25.82 -43.79
CA SER A 267 7.27 25.02 -44.10
C SER A 267 8.50 25.91 -44.35
N SER A 268 9.15 26.40 -43.31
CA SER A 268 10.57 26.79 -43.41
C SER A 268 11.25 26.75 -42.04
N GLY A 269 12.05 25.70 -41.83
CA GLY A 269 13.27 25.67 -41.03
C GLY A 269 13.15 25.95 -39.52
N THR A 270 13.36 24.91 -38.71
CA THR A 270 14.50 24.76 -37.76
C THR A 270 14.17 23.57 -36.85
N GLU A 271 14.91 22.48 -37.02
CA GLU A 271 14.88 21.31 -36.14
C GLU A 271 15.65 21.63 -34.86
N ASP A 272 14.96 21.94 -33.76
CA ASP A 272 15.59 21.81 -32.44
C ASP A 272 14.59 21.55 -31.30
N SER A 273 14.92 20.55 -30.50
CA SER A 273 14.47 20.26 -29.14
C SER A 273 12.99 19.90 -28.92
N GLY A 274 12.76 18.61 -28.66
CA GLY A 274 11.47 18.00 -28.34
C GLY A 274 10.79 18.61 -27.11
N GLY A 275 9.96 19.63 -27.35
CA GLY A 275 9.00 20.16 -26.40
C GLY A 275 7.85 19.17 -26.21
N GLU A 276 7.84 18.44 -25.09
CA GLU A 276 6.62 17.79 -24.60
C GLU A 276 5.54 18.87 -24.44
N ALA A 277 4.64 18.93 -25.42
CA ALA A 277 3.49 19.83 -25.44
C ALA A 277 2.74 19.73 -24.11
N THR A 278 2.90 20.76 -23.29
CA THR A 278 2.32 20.84 -21.95
C THR A 278 0.83 21.14 -22.11
N GLN A 279 0.06 20.08 -22.33
CA GLN A 279 -1.38 20.11 -22.52
C GLN A 279 -2.02 20.80 -21.29
N CYS A 280 -2.57 22.00 -21.50
CA CYS A 280 -3.20 22.76 -20.42
C CYS A 280 -4.33 21.94 -19.78
N PRO A 281 -4.41 21.87 -18.44
CA PRO A 281 -5.41 21.10 -17.74
C PRO A 281 -6.77 21.79 -17.90
N GLY A 282 -7.47 21.49 -19.00
CA GLY A 282 -8.88 21.81 -19.17
C GLY A 282 -9.64 21.29 -17.95
N SER A 283 -10.29 22.23 -17.26
CA SER A 283 -11.04 22.02 -16.01
C SER A 283 -12.27 21.14 -16.24
N ASN A 284 -12.02 19.85 -16.47
CA ASN A 284 -13.07 18.84 -16.53
C ASN A 284 -13.85 18.88 -15.21
N LYS A 285 -15.09 19.40 -15.28
CA LYS A 285 -16.06 19.39 -14.17
C LYS A 285 -16.04 18.00 -13.54
N ARG A 286 -15.51 17.96 -12.32
CA ARG A 286 -15.24 16.72 -11.58
C ARG A 286 -16.59 16.14 -11.19
N VAL A 287 -16.99 15.05 -11.83
CA VAL A 287 -18.06 14.21 -11.31
C VAL A 287 -17.63 13.79 -9.90
N CYS A 288 -18.44 14.13 -8.88
CA CYS A 288 -18.23 13.73 -7.49
C CYS A 288 -18.19 12.19 -7.43
N ARG A 289 -16.99 11.62 -7.41
CA ARG A 289 -16.79 10.20 -7.12
C ARG A 289 -16.72 10.05 -5.61
N ALA A 290 -17.26 8.96 -5.09
CA ALA A 290 -17.12 8.64 -3.67
C ALA A 290 -15.62 8.63 -3.32
N PRO A 291 -15.19 9.36 -2.27
CA PRO A 291 -13.79 9.41 -1.90
C PRO A 291 -13.34 8.01 -1.44
N ILE A 292 -12.39 7.41 -2.16
CA ILE A 292 -11.96 6.02 -1.96
C ILE A 292 -11.35 5.85 -0.56
N ALA A 293 -10.74 6.90 0.00
CA ALA A 293 -10.24 6.89 1.38
C ALA A 293 -11.35 6.60 2.41
N LEU A 294 -12.52 7.23 2.28
CA LEU A 294 -13.65 6.97 3.19
C LEU A 294 -14.21 5.57 2.97
N MET A 295 -14.26 5.15 1.70
CA MET A 295 -14.64 3.78 1.34
C MET A 295 -13.71 2.74 1.96
N ALA A 296 -12.41 2.97 1.93
CA ALA A 296 -11.41 2.10 2.54
C ALA A 296 -11.66 1.94 4.05
N LEU A 297 -11.92 3.03 4.77
CA LEU A 297 -12.25 2.99 6.20
C LEU A 297 -13.55 2.20 6.48
N ALA A 298 -14.61 2.44 5.70
CA ALA A 298 -15.87 1.72 5.84
C ALA A 298 -15.71 0.22 5.53
N VAL A 299 -14.97 -0.12 4.48
CA VAL A 299 -14.65 -1.51 4.11
C VAL A 299 -13.89 -2.23 5.22
N ILE A 300 -12.90 -1.59 5.87
CA ILE A 300 -12.19 -2.19 7.01
C ILE A 300 -13.17 -2.53 8.13
N VAL A 301 -14.03 -1.58 8.53
CA VAL A 301 -14.98 -1.79 9.63
C VAL A 301 -15.92 -2.95 9.31
N LEU A 302 -16.45 -3.01 8.09
CA LEU A 302 -17.33 -4.09 7.64
C LEU A 302 -16.61 -5.45 7.62
N ASN A 303 -15.41 -5.53 7.06
CA ASN A 303 -14.64 -6.77 7.00
C ASN A 303 -14.25 -7.26 8.40
N VAL A 304 -13.85 -6.36 9.31
CA VAL A 304 -13.52 -6.68 10.70
C VAL A 304 -14.76 -7.16 11.45
N GLY A 305 -15.90 -6.49 11.27
CA GLY A 305 -17.17 -6.92 11.85
C GLY A 305 -17.60 -8.31 11.36
N GLU A 306 -17.61 -8.52 10.04
CA GLU A 306 -17.94 -9.80 9.40
C GLU A 306 -16.97 -10.93 9.82
N ALA A 307 -15.72 -10.59 10.10
CA ALA A 307 -14.75 -11.56 10.60
C ALA A 307 -14.94 -11.89 12.08
N ILE A 308 -15.14 -10.88 12.94
CA ILE A 308 -15.16 -11.06 14.40
C ILE A 308 -16.51 -11.58 14.89
N ILE A 309 -17.64 -11.13 14.35
CA ILE A 309 -18.98 -11.46 14.87
C ILE A 309 -19.23 -12.98 14.94
N PRO A 310 -18.99 -13.78 13.89
CA PRO A 310 -19.18 -15.23 13.96
C PRO A 310 -18.21 -15.91 14.94
N LEU A 311 -16.97 -15.40 15.03
CA LEU A 311 -15.93 -15.96 15.89
C LEU A 311 -16.14 -15.62 17.37
N PHE A 312 -16.78 -14.48 17.66
CA PHE A 312 -17.06 -14.04 19.02
C PHE A 312 -17.91 -15.05 19.80
N PHE A 313 -18.83 -15.75 19.12
CA PHE A 313 -19.58 -16.85 19.71
C PHE A 313 -18.67 -17.97 20.21
N ILE A 314 -17.69 -18.42 19.41
CA ILE A 314 -16.70 -19.43 19.82
C ILE A 314 -15.90 -18.94 21.04
N SER A 315 -15.53 -17.67 21.05
CA SER A 315 -14.75 -17.09 22.15
C SER A 315 -15.52 -17.06 23.46
N ARG A 316 -16.84 -16.85 23.43
CA ARG A 316 -17.71 -16.87 24.63
C ARG A 316 -17.70 -18.21 25.36
N TYR A 317 -17.50 -19.32 24.65
CA TYR A 317 -17.40 -20.66 25.23
C TYR A 317 -15.98 -21.02 25.70
N GLY A 318 -15.04 -20.07 25.70
CA GLY A 318 -13.67 -20.29 26.17
C GLY A 318 -12.71 -20.90 25.13
N TRP A 319 -13.17 -21.11 23.89
CA TRP A 319 -12.38 -21.73 22.82
C TRP A 319 -11.44 -20.73 22.12
N LYS A 320 -10.58 -20.06 22.90
CA LYS A 320 -9.66 -19.01 22.42
C LYS A 320 -8.75 -19.48 21.27
N LYS A 321 -8.30 -20.74 21.30
CA LYS A 321 -7.45 -21.31 20.25
C LYS A 321 -8.20 -21.48 18.91
N ALA A 322 -9.49 -21.80 18.96
CA ALA A 322 -10.32 -21.89 17.77
C ALA A 322 -10.68 -20.49 17.24
N PHE A 323 -10.90 -19.52 18.13
CA PHE A 323 -11.11 -18.12 17.77
C PHE A 323 -9.94 -17.57 16.92
N VAL A 324 -8.69 -17.69 17.40
CA VAL A 324 -7.53 -17.18 16.65
C VAL A 324 -7.31 -17.97 15.35
N ALA A 325 -7.48 -19.30 15.37
CA ALA A 325 -7.40 -20.09 14.14
C ALA A 325 -8.46 -19.68 13.11
N GLY A 326 -9.67 -19.30 13.56
CA GLY A 326 -10.71 -18.72 12.72
C GLY A 326 -10.34 -17.36 12.14
N ILE A 327 -9.68 -16.48 12.91
CA ILE A 327 -9.15 -15.21 12.40
C ILE A 327 -8.13 -15.46 11.29
N VAL A 328 -7.18 -16.37 11.52
CA VAL A 328 -6.17 -16.74 10.53
C VAL A 328 -6.83 -17.27 9.25
N LEU A 329 -7.80 -18.18 9.39
CA LEU A 329 -8.55 -18.72 8.26
C LEU A 329 -9.24 -17.61 7.46
N LYS A 330 -9.98 -16.72 8.14
CA LYS A 330 -10.71 -15.64 7.48
C LYS A 330 -9.78 -14.65 6.78
N PHE A 331 -8.64 -14.33 7.38
CA PHE A 331 -7.62 -13.48 6.76
C PHE A 331 -7.02 -14.14 5.52
N MET A 332 -6.68 -15.43 5.57
CA MET A 332 -6.18 -16.19 4.41
C MET A 332 -7.21 -16.26 3.28
N LEU A 333 -8.47 -16.56 3.60
CA LEU A 333 -9.56 -16.60 2.62
C LEU A 333 -9.78 -15.24 1.97
N PHE A 334 -9.78 -14.16 2.77
CA PHE A 334 -9.90 -12.79 2.28
C PHE A 334 -8.78 -12.45 1.28
N GLU A 335 -7.52 -12.77 1.61
CA GLU A 335 -6.38 -12.47 0.76
C GLU A 335 -6.43 -13.25 -0.57
N VAL A 336 -6.85 -14.53 -0.53
CA VAL A 336 -7.06 -15.33 -1.75
C VAL A 336 -8.11 -14.68 -2.66
N VAL A 337 -9.26 -14.29 -2.09
CA VAL A 337 -10.33 -13.62 -2.86
C VAL A 337 -9.82 -12.30 -3.45
N LEU A 338 -9.12 -11.48 -2.66
CA LEU A 338 -8.57 -10.20 -3.11
C LEU A 338 -7.58 -10.38 -4.27
N ASN A 339 -6.68 -11.35 -4.17
CA ASN A 339 -5.71 -11.69 -5.22
C ASN A 339 -6.38 -12.18 -6.51
N ILE A 340 -7.42 -13.01 -6.41
CA ILE A 340 -8.22 -13.44 -7.57
C ILE A 340 -8.87 -12.22 -8.24
N CYS A 341 -9.49 -11.33 -7.46
CA CYS A 341 -10.14 -10.13 -7.98
C CYS A 341 -9.14 -9.19 -8.68
N GLU A 342 -7.93 -9.03 -8.14
CA GLU A 342 -6.85 -8.28 -8.80
C GLU A 342 -6.40 -8.92 -10.10
N GLY A 343 -6.25 -10.24 -10.13
CA GLY A 343 -5.94 -11.00 -11.34
C GLY A 343 -6.98 -10.76 -12.44
N LEU A 344 -8.27 -10.77 -12.07
CA LEU A 344 -9.37 -10.47 -13.00
C LEU A 344 -9.32 -9.03 -13.53
N ILE A 345 -8.94 -8.05 -12.70
CA ILE A 345 -8.76 -6.65 -13.13
C ILE A 345 -7.57 -6.54 -14.10
N ARG A 346 -6.42 -7.15 -13.77
CA ARG A 346 -5.23 -7.16 -14.64
C ARG A 346 -5.49 -7.81 -15.99
N TRP A 347 -6.16 -8.98 -16.01
CA TRP A 347 -6.56 -9.65 -17.24
C TRP A 347 -7.38 -8.70 -18.11
N ARG A 348 -8.43 -8.08 -17.55
CA ARG A 348 -9.27 -7.15 -18.30
C ARG A 348 -8.49 -5.97 -18.90
N LEU A 349 -7.56 -5.38 -18.15
CA LEU A 349 -6.71 -4.29 -18.65
C LEU A 349 -5.85 -4.72 -19.86
N CYS A 350 -5.43 -5.99 -19.91
CA CYS A 350 -4.70 -6.55 -21.04
C CYS A 350 -5.60 -6.80 -22.26
N CYS A 351 -6.79 -7.39 -22.06
CA CYS A 351 -7.71 -7.75 -23.15
C CYS A 351 -8.48 -6.57 -23.75
N SER A 352 -8.70 -5.50 -22.98
CA SER A 352 -9.49 -4.33 -23.40
C SER A 352 -8.88 -3.55 -24.57
N LYS A 353 -7.64 -3.84 -25.00
CA LYS A 353 -7.01 -3.12 -26.12
C LYS A 353 -7.59 -3.45 -27.50
N ARG A 354 -8.46 -4.47 -27.66
CA ARG A 354 -8.84 -4.95 -29.01
C ARG A 354 -10.32 -4.88 -29.42
N ALA A 355 -11.33 -5.00 -28.56
CA ALA A 355 -12.73 -4.90 -29.02
C ALA A 355 -13.71 -4.80 -27.85
N ALA A 356 -14.87 -4.15 -28.06
CA ALA A 356 -16.06 -4.09 -27.19
C ALA A 356 -16.10 -3.01 -26.06
N VAL A 357 -16.10 -1.74 -26.46
CA VAL A 357 -16.06 -0.53 -25.59
C VAL A 357 -17.36 -0.20 -24.80
N LYS A 358 -18.49 -0.92 -24.98
CA LYS A 358 -19.80 -0.44 -24.45
C LYS A 358 -20.52 -1.29 -23.39
N ARG A 359 -20.42 -2.63 -23.37
CA ARG A 359 -21.30 -3.45 -22.50
C ARG A 359 -20.69 -3.88 -21.15
N GLU A 360 -19.37 -3.91 -21.01
CA GLU A 360 -18.70 -4.45 -19.81
C GLU A 360 -18.50 -3.47 -18.64
N ARG A 361 -19.05 -2.24 -18.71
CA ARG A 361 -18.78 -1.22 -17.68
C ARG A 361 -19.50 -1.44 -16.35
N CYS A 362 -20.59 -2.21 -16.32
CA CYS A 362 -21.43 -2.29 -15.12
C CYS A 362 -20.81 -3.15 -14.01
N TRP A 363 -20.25 -4.32 -14.34
CA TRP A 363 -19.71 -5.24 -13.34
C TRP A 363 -18.24 -4.99 -12.96
N SER A 364 -17.48 -4.30 -13.82
CA SER A 364 -16.07 -4.01 -13.53
C SER A 364 -15.92 -2.93 -12.46
N ARG A 365 -16.82 -1.94 -12.42
CA ARG A 365 -16.76 -0.82 -11.48
C ARG A 365 -16.88 -1.23 -10.00
N PRO A 366 -17.89 -2.02 -9.56
CA PRO A 366 -17.99 -2.41 -8.15
C PRO A 366 -16.79 -3.26 -7.72
N LEU A 367 -16.30 -4.14 -8.60
CA LEU A 367 -15.11 -4.95 -8.35
C LEU A 367 -13.85 -4.09 -8.20
N GLN A 368 -13.62 -3.14 -9.11
CA GLN A 368 -12.51 -2.19 -9.02
C GLN A 368 -12.59 -1.37 -7.74
N LEU A 369 -13.77 -0.81 -7.43
CA LEU A 369 -13.97 -0.02 -6.21
C LEU A 369 -13.69 -0.86 -4.95
N TRP A 370 -14.13 -2.12 -4.93
CA TRP A 370 -13.88 -3.05 -3.83
C TRP A 370 -12.39 -3.37 -3.67
N VAL A 371 -11.69 -3.76 -4.75
CA VAL A 371 -10.25 -4.05 -4.71
C VAL A 371 -9.46 -2.83 -4.27
N HIS A 372 -9.71 -1.66 -4.88
CA HIS A 372 -9.02 -0.42 -4.54
C HIS A 372 -9.27 -0.01 -3.09
N SER A 373 -10.51 -0.09 -2.60
CA SER A 373 -10.82 0.27 -1.21
C SER A 373 -10.11 -0.65 -0.22
N ASN A 374 -10.07 -1.96 -0.48
CA ASN A 374 -9.38 -2.93 0.39
C ASN A 374 -7.86 -2.75 0.38
N ARG A 375 -7.23 -2.56 -0.78
CA ARG A 375 -5.77 -2.32 -0.84
C ARG A 375 -5.37 -0.98 -0.25
N MET A 376 -6.17 0.06 -0.50
CA MET A 376 -5.95 1.38 0.11
C MET A 376 -6.08 1.32 1.63
N ALA A 377 -7.04 0.52 2.13
CA ALA A 377 -7.20 0.25 3.55
C ALA A 377 -5.96 -0.37 4.18
N TRP A 378 -5.41 -1.41 3.55
CA TRP A 378 -4.15 -2.03 3.99
C TRP A 378 -2.98 -1.05 3.98
N ASP A 379 -2.86 -0.25 2.93
CA ASP A 379 -1.80 0.76 2.84
C ASP A 379 -1.95 1.83 3.92
N LEU A 380 -3.18 2.27 4.20
CA LEU A 380 -3.46 3.25 5.23
C LEU A 380 -3.12 2.69 6.62
N ILE A 381 -3.55 1.48 6.94
CA ILE A 381 -3.25 0.82 8.23
C ILE A 381 -1.74 0.67 8.41
N THR A 382 -1.05 0.14 7.41
CA THR A 382 0.36 -0.20 7.53
C THR A 382 1.24 1.06 7.53
N SER A 383 1.01 2.02 6.64
CA SER A 383 1.69 3.33 6.72
C SER A 383 1.40 4.09 8.01
N ALA A 384 0.16 4.08 8.51
CA ALA A 384 -0.17 4.68 9.80
C ALA A 384 0.58 4.00 10.94
N PHE A 385 0.70 2.67 10.92
CA PHE A 385 1.47 1.91 11.90
C PHE A 385 2.92 2.40 11.96
N ILE A 386 3.59 2.61 10.83
CA ILE A 386 4.95 3.19 10.80
C ILE A 386 4.98 4.58 11.45
N PHE A 387 4.05 5.47 11.09
CA PHE A 387 4.02 6.81 11.70
C PHE A 387 3.86 6.73 13.21
N TRP A 388 2.90 5.94 13.69
CA TRP A 388 2.63 5.77 15.12
C TRP A 388 3.83 5.23 15.89
N THR A 389 4.57 4.27 15.34
CA THR A 389 5.73 3.69 16.01
C THR A 389 7.00 4.55 15.88
N LEU A 390 7.08 5.43 14.87
CA LEU A 390 8.14 6.43 14.77
C LEU A 390 7.93 7.65 15.67
N VAL A 391 6.68 7.98 16.05
CA VAL A 391 6.37 9.13 16.92
C VAL A 391 7.22 9.15 18.20
N PRO A 392 7.34 8.06 18.99
CA PRO A 392 8.19 8.04 20.18
C PRO A 392 9.65 8.38 19.89
N LEU A 393 10.20 7.90 18.76
CA LEU A 393 11.59 8.16 18.37
C LEU A 393 11.79 9.62 17.94
N VAL A 394 10.83 10.21 17.23
CA VAL A 394 10.83 11.63 16.86
C VAL A 394 10.71 12.52 18.10
N LEU A 395 9.87 12.14 19.06
CA LEU A 395 9.73 12.85 20.34
C LEU A 395 11.02 12.77 21.16
N ALA A 396 11.61 11.58 21.28
CA ALA A 396 12.89 11.38 21.96
C ALA A 396 13.99 12.22 21.31
N ASN A 397 14.08 12.24 19.96
CA ASN A 397 15.06 13.07 19.28
C ASN A 397 14.79 14.57 19.48
N SER A 398 13.52 14.99 19.48
CA SER A 398 13.15 16.39 19.72
C SER A 398 13.50 16.85 21.14
N LEU A 399 13.32 15.97 22.14
CA LEU A 399 13.75 16.23 23.51
C LEU A 399 15.27 16.29 23.61
N ASN A 400 15.97 15.41 22.90
CA ASN A 400 17.43 15.41 22.87
C ASN A 400 17.99 16.68 22.21
N ASP A 401 17.40 17.14 21.11
CA ASP A 401 17.74 18.41 20.46
C ASP A 401 17.54 19.62 21.40
N TRP A 402 16.59 19.51 22.35
CA TRP A 402 16.32 20.53 23.36
C TRP A 402 17.30 20.48 24.54
N VAL A 403 17.64 19.29 25.03
CA VAL A 403 18.53 19.10 26.19
C VAL A 403 20.01 19.20 25.81
N ALA A 404 20.40 18.63 24.68
CA ALA A 404 21.79 18.48 24.23
C ALA A 404 21.89 18.75 22.71
N PRO A 405 21.85 20.03 22.28
CA PRO A 405 21.91 20.37 20.86
C PRO A 405 23.18 19.81 20.22
N GLY A 406 23.00 18.92 19.24
CA GLY A 406 24.09 18.29 18.50
C GLY A 406 24.29 16.80 18.77
N LEU A 407 23.67 16.23 19.81
CA LEU A 407 23.57 14.78 19.97
C LEU A 407 22.31 14.34 19.22
N ASN A 408 22.43 13.51 18.19
CA ASN A 408 21.27 12.97 17.48
C ASN A 408 21.17 11.48 17.79
N ILE A 409 19.99 10.97 18.17
CA ILE A 409 19.77 9.55 18.47
C ILE A 409 20.19 8.67 17.28
N HIS A 410 19.99 9.17 16.07
CA HIS A 410 20.39 8.49 14.85
C HIS A 410 21.92 8.34 14.71
N GLN A 411 22.71 9.28 15.23
CA GLN A 411 24.18 9.13 15.32
C GLN A 411 24.57 8.04 16.32
N LEU A 412 23.81 7.86 17.40
CA LEU A 412 24.04 6.78 18.36
C LEU A 412 23.73 5.40 17.76
N LEU A 413 22.68 5.30 16.94
CA LEU A 413 22.19 4.03 16.39
C LEU A 413 22.98 3.53 15.17
N ILE A 414 23.31 4.40 14.21
CA ILE A 414 23.80 3.97 12.88
C ILE A 414 25.04 4.75 12.43
N TYR A 415 25.09 6.06 12.68
CA TYR A 415 26.15 6.91 12.13
C TYR A 415 27.12 7.44 13.19
N ARG A 416 28.27 6.78 13.30
CA ARG A 416 29.52 7.45 13.74
C ARG A 416 30.01 8.36 12.60
N ALA A 417 29.30 9.44 12.29
CA ALA A 417 29.72 10.41 11.27
C ALA A 417 30.05 11.76 11.92
N ALA A 418 31.16 12.36 11.47
CA ALA A 418 31.76 13.57 11.99
C ALA A 418 30.77 14.75 12.07
N HIS A 419 30.96 15.62 13.07
CA HIS A 419 30.18 16.82 13.44
C HIS A 419 29.76 17.75 12.28
N LEU A 420 28.87 17.32 11.40
CA LEU A 420 28.16 18.19 10.48
C LEU A 420 26.89 18.68 11.18
N SER A 421 26.87 19.97 11.52
CA SER A 421 25.69 20.58 12.12
C SER A 421 24.51 20.57 11.14
N PRO A 422 23.26 20.34 11.59
CA PRO A 422 22.08 20.35 10.72
C PRO A 422 21.93 21.62 9.87
N LEU A 423 22.42 22.76 10.39
CA LEU A 423 22.47 24.04 9.68
C LEU A 423 23.36 24.00 8.42
N GLN A 424 24.47 23.26 8.46
CA GLN A 424 25.34 23.10 7.28
C GLN A 424 24.69 22.24 6.19
N LEU A 425 23.81 21.30 6.58
CA LEU A 425 23.00 20.52 5.63
C LEU A 425 21.86 21.36 5.02
N ASP A 426 21.15 22.16 5.81
CA ASP A 426 20.05 23.01 5.32
C ASP A 426 20.57 24.11 4.37
N LYS A 427 21.75 24.68 4.66
CA LYS A 427 22.39 25.68 3.80
C LYS A 427 22.74 25.10 2.42
N ARG A 428 23.35 23.91 2.38
CA ARG A 428 23.67 23.22 1.12
C ARG A 428 22.43 22.89 0.28
N THR A 429 21.31 22.54 0.91
CA THR A 429 20.09 22.21 0.16
C THR A 429 19.39 23.45 -0.39
N CYS A 430 19.45 24.58 0.31
CA CYS A 430 18.92 25.85 -0.21
C CYS A 430 19.74 26.38 -1.39
N ASP A 431 21.07 26.26 -1.34
CA ASP A 431 21.95 26.71 -2.42
C ASP A 431 21.69 25.92 -3.72
N VAL A 432 21.57 24.58 -3.63
CA VAL A 432 21.27 23.72 -4.80
C VAL A 432 19.89 24.01 -5.42
N SER A 433 18.92 24.43 -4.61
CA SER A 433 17.57 24.73 -5.10
C SER A 433 17.50 26.04 -5.90
N SER A 434 18.44 26.95 -5.67
CA SER A 434 18.42 28.31 -6.20
C SER A 434 19.12 28.38 -7.56
N ASP A 435 20.20 27.64 -7.74
CA ASP A 435 21.01 27.66 -8.97
C ASP A 435 20.35 26.97 -10.18
N GLY A 436 19.38 26.08 -9.96
CA GLY A 436 18.67 25.38 -11.04
C GLY A 436 17.62 26.21 -11.79
N SER A 437 17.40 27.47 -11.40
CA SER A 437 16.35 28.33 -11.98
C SER A 437 16.85 29.55 -12.76
N LEU A 438 18.17 29.73 -12.90
CA LEU A 438 18.79 30.88 -13.57
C LEU A 438 19.44 30.55 -14.93
N SER A 439 19.26 29.33 -15.44
CA SER A 439 19.72 28.93 -16.78
C SER A 439 18.56 28.34 -17.57
N SER A 440 17.66 29.19 -18.06
CA SER A 440 16.67 28.87 -19.10
C SER A 440 16.32 30.15 -19.84
#